data_AF-A0A950QS66-F1
#
_entry.id   AF-A0A950QS66-F1
#
_cell.length_a   1.000
_cell.length_b   1.000
_cell.length_c   1.000
_cell.angle_alpha   90.00
_cell.angle_beta   90.00
_cell.angle_gamma   90.00
#
_symmetry.space_group_name_H-M   'P 1'
#
loop_
_entity.id
_entity.type
_entity.pdbx_description
1 polymer ?
#
loop_
_entity_poly.entity_id
_entity_poly.type
_entity_poly.pdbx_seq_one_letter_code
_entity_poly.pdbx_strand_id
1 'polypeptide(L)'
;MRVPDAAIGIQEQIPFRERGLERVEECASSRDARFAALVERQARFVFRVAYARLRNVEDSDDVVQQIFLKLYRSGAWERISDERAFLARAVWRMAGRPRTAEPPTQVDESIASAEMNPEQSAVAA
;
A
#
# COMPACT_ATOMS: atom_id res chain seq x y z
N MET A 1 46.33 -26.06 22.72
CA MET A 1 46.53 -25.98 21.26
C MET A 1 45.15 -25.77 20.64
N ARG A 2 44.79 -24.49 20.48
CA ARG A 2 44.68 -23.78 19.18
C ARG A 2 43.35 -24.09 18.48
N VAL A 3 42.42 -23.16 18.64
CA VAL A 3 41.24 -22.96 17.79
C VAL A 3 41.64 -22.83 16.31
N PRO A 4 40.78 -23.31 15.42
CA PRO A 4 40.27 -22.49 14.31
C PRO A 4 38.74 -22.56 14.34
N ASP A 5 37.97 -21.48 14.46
CA ASP A 5 37.81 -20.29 13.60
C ASP A 5 37.73 -20.60 12.09
N ALA A 6 36.51 -20.80 11.59
CA ALA A 6 35.92 -19.96 10.53
C ALA A 6 34.66 -20.61 9.93
N ALA A 7 33.80 -19.72 9.43
CA ALA A 7 32.77 -19.92 8.40
C ALA A 7 31.37 -20.38 8.86
N ILE A 8 30.57 -19.36 9.24
CA ILE A 8 29.41 -18.90 8.45
C ILE A 8 28.64 -20.00 7.72
N GLY A 9 27.41 -20.25 8.20
CA GLY A 9 26.37 -20.86 7.37
C GLY A 9 25.35 -21.68 8.15
N ILE A 10 24.47 -21.04 8.92
CA ILE A 10 23.22 -21.69 9.38
C ILE A 10 22.07 -20.66 9.29
N GLN A 11 21.50 -20.55 8.10
CA GLN A 11 20.13 -20.95 7.85
C GLN A 11 19.10 -20.63 8.96
N GLU A 12 18.73 -19.36 9.11
CA GLU A 12 17.47 -19.03 9.78
C GLU A 12 16.32 -19.16 8.79
N GLN A 13 15.76 -20.38 8.77
CA GLN A 13 14.41 -20.64 8.27
C GLN A 13 13.44 -19.98 9.24
N ILE A 14 12.77 -18.90 8.83
CA ILE A 14 11.57 -18.43 9.51
C ILE A 14 10.37 -19.05 8.81
N PRO A 15 9.70 -20.07 9.36
CA PRO A 15 8.39 -20.47 8.89
C PRO A 15 7.36 -19.50 9.46
N PHE A 16 7.12 -18.38 8.78
CA PHE A 16 5.98 -17.48 9.07
C PHE A 16 4.67 -18.12 8.56
N ARG A 17 4.28 -19.27 9.11
CA ARG A 17 3.04 -19.96 8.73
C ARG A 17 2.25 -20.34 9.96
N GLU A 18 1.59 -19.35 10.54
CA GLU A 18 0.62 -19.54 11.61
C GLU A 18 -0.64 -20.19 11.05
N ARG A 19 -0.75 -21.48 11.37
CA ARG A 19 -1.72 -22.46 10.93
C ARG A 19 -3.01 -22.39 11.79
N GLY A 20 -3.57 -21.20 11.97
CA GLY A 20 -4.52 -20.91 13.05
C GLY A 20 -5.82 -20.20 12.68
N LEU A 21 -6.19 -20.12 11.40
CA LEU A 21 -7.30 -19.27 10.95
C LEU A 21 -8.40 -19.99 10.14
N GLU A 22 -8.30 -21.32 10.02
CA GLU A 22 -8.83 -22.06 8.88
C GLU A 22 -10.37 -22.23 8.78
N ARG A 23 -11.21 -21.85 9.76
CA ARG A 23 -12.67 -22.10 9.68
C ARG A 23 -13.61 -20.90 9.87
N VAL A 24 -13.13 -19.77 10.37
CA VAL A 24 -13.89 -18.50 10.39
C VAL A 24 -13.39 -17.57 9.27
N GLU A 25 -12.15 -17.76 8.82
CA GLU A 25 -11.68 -17.18 7.56
C GLU A 25 -12.58 -17.59 6.42
N GLU A 26 -12.91 -18.86 6.22
CA GLU A 26 -13.37 -19.40 4.93
C GLU A 26 -14.45 -18.59 4.16
N CYS A 27 -15.43 -17.95 4.83
CA CYS A 27 -16.46 -17.12 4.16
C CYS A 27 -16.13 -15.61 4.10
N ALA A 28 -15.52 -15.04 5.15
CA ALA A 28 -14.96 -13.68 5.11
C ALA A 28 -13.77 -13.63 4.12
N SER A 29 -12.89 -14.64 4.19
CA SER A 29 -11.92 -15.06 3.19
C SER A 29 -12.54 -15.23 1.82
N SER A 30 -13.75 -15.78 1.66
CA SER A 30 -14.33 -15.86 0.31
C SER A 30 -14.62 -14.47 -0.29
N ARG A 31 -15.18 -13.55 0.50
CA ARG A 31 -15.48 -12.18 0.05
C ARG A 31 -14.20 -11.38 -0.14
N ASP A 32 -13.30 -11.47 0.83
CA ASP A 32 -12.03 -10.76 0.86
C ASP A 32 -11.07 -11.28 -0.21
N ALA A 33 -11.02 -12.60 -0.44
CA ALA A 33 -10.24 -13.20 -1.53
C ALA A 33 -10.80 -12.84 -2.91
N ARG A 34 -12.13 -12.82 -3.08
CA ARG A 34 -12.75 -12.37 -4.34
C ARG A 34 -12.43 -10.89 -4.59
N PHE A 35 -12.48 -10.06 -3.56
CA PHE A 35 -12.11 -8.65 -3.66
C PHE A 35 -10.61 -8.47 -3.92
N ALA A 36 -9.75 -9.18 -3.20
CA ALA A 36 -8.30 -9.17 -3.40
C ALA A 36 -7.93 -9.58 -4.82
N ALA A 37 -8.57 -10.61 -5.37
CA ALA A 37 -8.39 -11.01 -6.76
C ALA A 37 -8.84 -9.90 -7.74
N LEU A 38 -9.91 -9.16 -7.44
CA LEU A 38 -10.33 -8.00 -8.23
C LEU A 38 -9.29 -6.87 -8.16
N VAL A 39 -8.78 -6.57 -6.97
CA VAL A 39 -7.73 -5.56 -6.76
C VAL A 39 -6.47 -5.96 -7.53
N GLU A 40 -5.99 -7.19 -7.41
CA GLU A 40 -4.81 -7.70 -8.10
C GLU A 40 -4.93 -7.55 -9.63
N ARG A 41 -6.08 -7.95 -10.20
CA ARG A 41 -6.33 -7.83 -11.65
C ARG A 41 -6.41 -6.38 -12.14
N GLN A 42 -6.93 -5.46 -11.32
CA GLN A 42 -7.30 -4.12 -11.79
C GLN A 42 -6.43 -2.99 -11.24
N ALA A 43 -5.63 -3.18 -10.20
CA ALA A 43 -4.87 -2.11 -9.55
C ALA A 43 -3.99 -1.33 -10.54
N ARG A 44 -3.23 -2.04 -11.37
CA ARG A 44 -2.38 -1.42 -12.41
C ARG A 44 -3.18 -0.69 -13.48
N PHE A 45 -4.42 -1.11 -13.77
CA PHE A 45 -5.29 -0.40 -14.70
C PHE A 45 -5.81 0.89 -14.07
N VAL A 46 -6.36 0.82 -12.86
CA VAL A 46 -6.89 1.98 -12.13
C VAL A 46 -5.80 3.02 -11.92
N PHE A 47 -4.60 2.60 -11.50
CA PHE A 47 -3.45 3.48 -11.35
C PHE A 47 -3.09 4.20 -12.65
N ARG A 48 -3.05 3.48 -13.78
CA ARG A 48 -2.76 4.11 -15.09
C ARG A 48 -3.82 5.13 -15.49
N VAL A 49 -5.10 4.89 -15.19
CA VAL A 49 -6.17 5.86 -15.46
C VAL A 49 -6.06 7.08 -14.54
N ALA A 50 -5.76 6.89 -13.25
CA ALA A 50 -5.56 7.97 -12.29
C ALA A 50 -4.35 8.83 -12.66
N TYR A 51 -3.21 8.20 -12.96
CA TYR A 51 -2.00 8.87 -13.40
C TYR A 51 -2.17 9.56 -14.76
N ALA A 52 -2.94 8.96 -15.67
CA ALA A 52 -3.33 9.59 -16.92
C ALA A 52 -4.04 10.95 -16.70
N ARG A 53 -4.74 11.06 -15.57
CA ARG A 53 -5.60 12.18 -15.24
C ARG A 53 -4.98 13.22 -14.32
N LEU A 54 -4.10 12.81 -13.39
CA LEU A 54 -3.54 13.66 -12.34
C LEU A 54 -2.08 14.05 -12.59
N ARG A 55 -1.31 13.23 -13.33
CA ARG A 55 0.13 13.44 -13.58
C ARG A 55 1.01 13.54 -12.32
N ASN A 56 0.47 13.17 -11.16
CA ASN A 56 1.18 13.09 -9.88
C ASN A 56 1.05 11.65 -9.34
N VAL A 57 2.16 11.04 -8.91
CA VAL A 57 2.19 9.64 -8.46
C VAL A 57 1.45 9.47 -7.13
N GLU A 58 1.70 10.34 -6.15
CA GLU A 58 1.09 10.28 -4.81
C GLU A 58 -0.43 10.47 -4.88
N ASP A 59 -0.89 11.51 -5.59
CA ASP A 59 -2.33 11.76 -5.77
C ASP A 59 -3.00 10.59 -6.51
N SER A 60 -2.29 9.96 -7.46
CA SER A 60 -2.81 8.81 -8.19
C SER A 60 -2.97 7.59 -7.29
N ASP A 61 -1.98 7.35 -6.42
CA ASP A 61 -2.03 6.23 -5.49
C ASP A 61 -3.13 6.42 -4.44
N ASP A 62 -3.29 7.62 -3.87
CA ASP A 62 -4.40 7.93 -2.95
C ASP A 62 -5.76 7.69 -3.62
N VAL A 63 -5.95 8.13 -4.87
CA VAL A 63 -7.19 7.87 -5.61
C VAL A 63 -7.44 6.37 -5.81
N VAL A 64 -6.41 5.59 -6.15
CA VAL A 64 -6.53 4.13 -6.30
C VAL A 64 -6.95 3.49 -4.99
N GLN A 65 -6.26 3.82 -3.90
CA GLN A 65 -6.54 3.31 -2.57
C GLN A 65 -7.96 3.67 -2.12
N GLN A 66 -8.37 4.93 -2.25
CA GLN A 66 -9.72 5.36 -1.89
C GLN A 66 -10.81 4.69 -2.72
N ILE A 67 -10.58 4.46 -4.02
CA ILE A 67 -11.56 3.78 -4.88
C ILE A 67 -11.79 2.36 -4.39
N PHE A 68 -10.71 1.59 -4.16
CA PHE A 68 -10.85 0.22 -3.69
C PHE A 68 -11.46 0.16 -2.29
N LEU A 69 -11.08 1.08 -1.39
CA LEU A 69 -11.67 1.14 -0.04
C LEU A 69 -13.18 1.44 -0.08
N LYS A 70 -13.61 2.43 -0.88
CA LYS A 70 -15.03 2.78 -1.06
C LYS A 70 -15.79 1.64 -1.73
N LEU A 71 -15.16 0.98 -2.68
CA LEU A 71 -15.76 -0.11 -3.42
C LEU A 71 -16.01 -1.31 -2.49
N TYR A 72 -15.01 -1.73 -1.70
CA TYR A 72 -15.14 -2.80 -0.71
C TYR A 72 -16.27 -2.53 0.29
N ARG A 73 -16.28 -1.33 0.88
CA ARG A 73 -17.28 -0.92 1.89
C ARG A 73 -18.71 -0.88 1.34
N SER A 74 -18.88 -0.40 0.10
CA SER A 74 -20.21 -0.31 -0.52
C SER A 74 -20.72 -1.64 -1.07
N GLY A 75 -19.86 -2.65 -1.26
CA GLY A 75 -20.22 -3.92 -1.89
C GLY A 75 -20.59 -3.81 -3.37
N ALA A 76 -20.46 -2.64 -3.99
CA ALA A 76 -20.89 -2.42 -5.38
C ALA A 76 -20.15 -3.31 -6.39
N TRP A 77 -18.95 -3.79 -6.03
CA TRP A 77 -18.12 -4.68 -6.86
C TRP A 77 -18.72 -6.06 -7.09
N GLU A 78 -19.61 -6.53 -6.22
CA GLU A 78 -20.22 -7.86 -6.34
C GLU A 78 -21.21 -7.94 -7.52
N ARG A 79 -21.63 -6.79 -8.07
CA ARG A 79 -22.63 -6.67 -9.14
C ARG A 79 -22.08 -6.06 -10.43
N ILE A 80 -20.77 -5.82 -10.52
CA ILE A 80 -20.19 -5.19 -11.70
C ILE A 80 -20.11 -6.19 -12.86
N SER A 81 -20.73 -5.84 -13.98
CA SER A 81 -20.61 -6.62 -15.23
C SER A 81 -19.35 -6.25 -16.04
N ASP A 82 -19.00 -4.96 -16.08
CA ASP A 82 -17.80 -4.45 -16.74
C ASP A 82 -16.90 -3.73 -15.71
N GLU A 83 -15.96 -4.49 -15.14
CA GLU A 83 -15.02 -4.01 -14.11
C GLU A 83 -14.27 -2.77 -14.58
N ARG A 84 -13.75 -2.78 -15.81
CA ARG A 84 -12.90 -1.70 -16.33
C ARG A 84 -13.67 -0.43 -16.58
N ALA A 85 -14.83 -0.51 -17.23
CA ALA A 85 -15.64 0.68 -17.48
C ALA A 85 -16.15 1.30 -16.17
N PHE A 86 -16.58 0.47 -15.22
CA PHE A 86 -17.00 0.95 -13.91
C PHE A 86 -15.86 1.66 -13.16
N LEU A 87 -14.69 1.03 -13.07
CA LEU A 87 -13.55 1.57 -12.36
C LEU A 87 -13.02 2.83 -13.02
N ALA A 88 -12.95 2.88 -14.36
CA ALA A 88 -12.57 4.10 -15.08
C ALA A 88 -13.51 5.25 -14.71
N ARG A 89 -14.84 5.05 -14.77
CA ARG A 89 -15.81 6.08 -14.36
C ARG A 89 -15.68 6.48 -12.90
N ALA A 90 -15.34 5.54 -12.00
CA ALA A 90 -15.08 5.85 -10.60
C ALA A 90 -13.85 6.75 -10.46
N VAL A 91 -12.75 6.45 -11.17
CA VAL A 91 -11.56 7.30 -11.22
C VAL A 91 -11.90 8.70 -11.73
N TRP A 92 -12.60 8.81 -12.86
CA TRP A 92 -12.95 10.11 -13.43
C TRP A 92 -13.87 10.97 -12.53
N ARG A 93 -14.70 10.33 -11.70
CA ARG A 93 -15.53 11.05 -10.70
C ARG A 93 -14.73 11.50 -9.47
N MET A 94 -13.74 10.70 -9.06
CA MET A 94 -12.91 10.96 -7.87
C MET A 94 -11.77 11.93 -8.17
N ALA A 95 -11.07 11.72 -9.29
CA ALA A 95 -9.98 12.57 -9.74
C ALA A 95 -10.57 13.88 -10.27
N GLY A 96 -10.63 14.90 -9.40
CA GLY A 96 -11.03 16.27 -9.74
C GLY A 96 -10.17 16.88 -10.85
N ARG A 97 -10.42 18.14 -11.23
CA ARG A 97 -9.66 18.85 -12.29
C ARG A 97 -8.13 18.69 -12.05
N PRO A 98 -7.31 18.41 -13.08
CA PRO A 98 -5.88 18.24 -12.84
C PRO A 98 -5.39 19.57 -12.29
N ARG A 99 -4.70 19.54 -11.15
CA ARG A 99 -3.95 20.72 -10.73
C ARG A 99 -2.94 20.95 -11.85
N THR A 100 -2.98 22.14 -12.46
CA THR A 100 -1.86 22.58 -13.30
C THR A 100 -0.63 22.37 -12.44
N ALA A 101 0.33 21.56 -12.89
CA ALA A 101 1.48 21.19 -12.09
C ALA A 101 2.22 22.48 -11.69
N GLU A 102 2.06 22.88 -10.44
CA GLU A 102 2.99 23.81 -9.82
C GLU A 102 4.31 23.06 -9.67
N PRO A 103 5.45 23.70 -9.97
CA PRO A 103 6.75 23.06 -9.85
C PRO A 103 6.91 22.49 -8.44
N PRO A 104 7.56 21.32 -8.28
CA PRO A 104 7.68 20.69 -6.97
C PRO A 104 8.41 21.65 -6.03
N THR A 105 7.67 22.24 -5.10
CA THR A 105 8.25 22.88 -3.92
C THR A 105 9.06 21.80 -3.22
N GLN A 106 10.37 21.99 -3.17
CA GLN A 106 11.30 21.12 -2.47
C GLN A 106 10.76 20.90 -1.06
N VAL A 107 10.46 19.65 -0.72
CA VAL A 107 10.21 19.25 0.67
C VAL A 107 11.45 19.61 1.46
N ASP A 108 11.30 20.58 2.35
CA ASP A 108 12.34 21.01 3.27
C ASP A 108 12.67 19.80 4.18
N GLU A 109 13.89 19.28 4.05
CA GLU A 109 14.46 18.20 4.89
C GLU A 109 14.56 18.60 6.38
N SER A 110 14.02 19.75 6.77
CA SER A 110 13.86 20.20 8.15
C SER A 110 12.71 19.50 8.89
N ILE A 111 12.69 18.15 8.87
CA ILE A 111 12.43 17.42 10.11
C ILE A 111 13.81 17.13 10.70
N ALA A 112 14.48 18.21 11.11
CA ALA A 112 15.61 18.10 12.01
C ALA A 112 15.08 17.44 13.28
N SER A 113 15.63 16.26 13.56
CA SER A 113 15.50 15.53 14.82
C SER A 113 15.79 16.47 15.99
N ALA A 114 14.75 17.12 16.50
CA ALA A 114 14.80 17.98 17.69
C ALA A 114 14.47 17.17 18.95
N GLU A 115 14.81 15.88 18.96
CA GLU A 115 14.84 15.09 20.18
C GLU A 115 16.29 14.69 20.44
N MET A 116 16.82 15.27 21.52
CA MET A 116 18.08 14.94 22.18
C MET A 116 18.34 13.42 22.09
N ASN A 117 19.43 13.02 21.42
CA ASN A 117 19.79 11.61 21.35
C ASN A 117 20.05 11.08 22.78
N PRO A 118 19.51 9.91 23.19
CA PRO A 118 19.70 9.34 24.54
C PRO A 118 21.13 9.33 25.08
N GLU A 119 22.13 9.28 24.21
CA GLU A 119 23.55 9.39 24.57
C GLU A 119 23.92 10.73 25.23
N GLN A 120 23.20 11.82 24.93
CA GLN A 120 23.42 13.14 25.53
C GLN A 120 22.76 13.32 26.91
N SER A 121 21.77 12.49 27.26
CA SER A 121 21.19 12.47 28.63
C SER A 121 22.09 11.75 29.64
N ALA A 122 22.95 10.81 29.19
CA ALA A 122 23.81 10.05 30.09
C ALA A 122 25.09 10.81 30.50
N VAL A 123 25.54 11.77 29.70
CA VAL A 123 26.74 12.59 29.99
C VAL A 123 26.46 13.83 30.84
N ALA A 124 25.19 14.16 31.08
CA ALA A 124 24.76 15.35 31.82
C ALA A 124 24.25 15.03 33.25
N ALA A 125 24.33 13.78 33.71
CA ALA A 125 23.91 13.32 35.03
C ALA A 125 25.11 13.02 35.95
#